data_AF-A0A1G5JHH6-F1
#
_entry.id   AF-A0A1G5JHH6-F1
#
_cell.length_a   1.000
_cell.length_b   1.000
_cell.length_c   1.000
_cell.angle_alpha   90.00
_cell.angle_beta   90.00
_cell.angle_gamma   90.00
#
_symmetry.space_group_name_H-M   'P 1'
#
loop_
_entity.id
_entity.type
_entity.pdbx_description
1 polymer ?
#
loop_
_entity_poly.entity_id
_entity_poly.type
_entity_poly.pdbx_seq_one_letter_code
_entity_poly.pdbx_strand_id
1 'polypeptide(L)'
;MKLVVENHDLVFREISLEFVPSIYLDIFSQKNNKTLRETIEHRRYIKFRKIIESRYTNYLDIGLGAFLATLKDNGDVFYKEMLNKNGDKVYSQFFIADKIAQRSKGIYLYCIEDEVKYLGRCRDSFGKRINQGYGKIHPKNCYIDGQSTNCHLNNLISENQEKIKFYILELENEFQIIELEKSLIKKYQPEWNKSLKIG
;
A
#
# COMPACT_ATOMS: atom_id res chain seq x y z
N MET A 1 -4.44 15.08 17.27
CA MET A 1 -5.78 14.46 17.38
C MET A 1 -5.94 13.78 18.74
N LYS A 2 -7.10 13.87 19.38
CA LYS A 2 -7.38 13.16 20.63
C LYS A 2 -8.32 11.99 20.35
N LEU A 3 -7.88 10.78 20.68
CA LEU A 3 -8.74 9.58 20.69
C LEU A 3 -8.91 9.11 22.14
N VAL A 4 -9.99 8.39 22.42
CA VAL A 4 -10.27 7.84 23.75
C VAL A 4 -10.42 6.33 23.62
N VAL A 5 -9.77 5.56 24.48
CA VAL A 5 -9.94 4.10 24.56
C VAL A 5 -9.87 3.67 26.02
N GLU A 6 -10.82 2.83 26.47
CA GLU A 6 -10.83 2.31 27.86
C GLU A 6 -10.66 3.40 28.94
N ASN A 7 -11.31 4.56 28.74
CA ASN A 7 -11.23 5.76 29.61
C ASN A 7 -9.85 6.45 29.68
N HIS A 8 -8.94 6.12 28.76
CA HIS A 8 -7.67 6.81 28.58
C HIS A 8 -7.72 7.74 27.37
N ASP A 9 -7.23 8.96 27.57
CA ASP A 9 -7.03 9.95 26.54
C ASP A 9 -5.69 9.75 25.84
N LEU A 10 -5.74 9.51 24.53
CA LEU A 10 -4.57 9.36 23.67
C LEU A 10 -4.41 10.61 22.82
N VAL A 11 -3.28 11.30 23.00
CA VAL A 11 -2.97 12.52 22.25
C VAL A 11 -1.97 12.17 21.14
N PHE A 12 -2.47 12.19 19.90
CA PHE A 12 -1.66 11.98 18.72
C PHE A 12 -1.10 13.30 18.21
N ARG A 13 0.19 13.30 17.89
CA ARG A 13 0.94 14.41 17.30
C ARG A 13 0.71 14.43 15.79
N GLU A 14 0.38 15.59 15.24
CA GLU A 14 0.27 15.77 13.79
C GLU A 14 1.66 15.81 13.15
N ILE A 15 1.81 15.15 12.01
CA ILE A 15 3.04 15.13 11.22
C ILE A 15 2.67 15.47 9.79
N SER A 16 3.34 16.46 9.21
CA SER A 16 3.13 16.83 7.81
C SER A 16 3.57 15.71 6.87
N LEU A 17 2.72 15.42 5.88
CA LEU A 17 3.10 14.65 4.70
C LEU A 17 3.55 15.62 3.61
N GLU A 18 4.73 15.38 3.07
CA GLU A 18 5.25 16.12 1.92
C GLU A 18 5.01 15.29 0.66
N PHE A 19 4.45 15.91 -0.37
CA PHE A 19 4.13 15.28 -1.64
C PHE A 19 5.11 15.75 -2.73
N VAL A 20 5.57 14.79 -3.53
CA VAL A 20 6.31 15.09 -4.76
C VAL A 20 5.29 15.47 -5.84
N PRO A 21 5.51 16.54 -6.63
CA PRO A 21 4.56 17.03 -7.63
C PRO A 21 4.55 16.14 -8.89
N SER A 22 4.23 14.87 -8.72
CA SER A 22 4.17 13.88 -9.79
C SER A 22 3.15 12.79 -9.43
N ILE A 23 2.34 12.45 -10.43
CA ILE A 23 1.48 11.27 -10.38
C ILE A 23 2.12 10.15 -11.18
N TYR A 24 1.85 8.93 -10.77
CA TYR A 24 2.41 7.72 -11.37
C TYR A 24 1.28 6.79 -11.79
N LEU A 25 1.31 6.41 -13.06
CA LEU A 25 0.43 5.42 -13.68
C LEU A 25 1.27 4.21 -14.05
N ASP A 26 0.62 3.06 -14.24
CA ASP A 26 1.23 1.86 -14.82
C ASP A 26 2.54 1.43 -14.16
N ILE A 27 2.69 1.65 -12.85
CA ILE A 27 3.94 1.32 -12.12
C ILE A 27 4.31 -0.16 -12.30
N PHE A 28 3.32 -1.04 -12.44
CA PHE A 28 3.54 -2.46 -12.72
C PHE A 28 4.39 -2.70 -13.98
N SER A 29 4.28 -1.85 -15.00
CA SER A 29 4.99 -1.98 -16.29
C SER A 29 6.52 -1.95 -16.13
N GLN A 30 7.02 -1.32 -15.07
CA GLN A 30 8.44 -1.17 -14.80
C GLN A 30 9.08 -2.43 -14.19
N LYS A 31 8.30 -3.50 -13.93
CA LYS A 31 8.85 -4.77 -13.43
C LYS A 31 9.60 -5.51 -14.53
N ASN A 32 10.92 -5.61 -14.38
CA ASN A 32 11.83 -6.16 -15.38
C ASN A 32 12.70 -7.33 -14.87
N ASN A 33 12.43 -7.85 -13.67
CA ASN A 33 13.33 -8.80 -13.02
C ASN A 33 13.15 -10.27 -13.43
N LYS A 34 12.12 -10.58 -14.22
CA LYS A 34 11.80 -11.91 -14.76
C LYS A 34 11.07 -11.79 -16.09
N THR A 35 11.28 -12.74 -16.98
CA THR A 35 10.46 -12.90 -18.20
C THR A 35 9.08 -13.47 -17.87
N LEU A 36 8.17 -13.42 -18.85
CA LEU A 36 6.86 -14.07 -18.73
C LEU A 36 7.01 -15.60 -18.52
N ARG A 37 7.92 -16.23 -19.28
CA ARG A 37 8.25 -17.66 -19.17
C ARG A 37 8.71 -18.03 -17.77
N GLU A 38 9.64 -17.29 -17.19
CA GLU A 38 10.10 -17.54 -15.81
C GLU A 38 9.02 -17.27 -14.76
N THR A 39 8.12 -16.33 -15.04
CA THR A 39 7.04 -15.96 -14.13
C THR A 39 6.03 -17.08 -13.99
N ILE A 40 5.60 -17.68 -15.10
CA ILE A 40 4.56 -18.72 -15.10
C ILE A 40 5.01 -20.05 -14.49
N GLU A 41 6.31 -20.27 -14.30
CA GLU A 41 6.81 -21.43 -13.52
C GLU A 41 6.62 -21.24 -12.01
N HIS A 42 6.42 -20.02 -11.53
CA HIS A 42 6.24 -19.77 -10.11
C HIS A 42 4.85 -20.20 -9.63
N ARG A 43 4.78 -20.84 -8.44
CA ARG A 43 3.54 -21.38 -7.85
C ARG A 43 2.34 -20.42 -7.82
N ARG A 44 2.57 -19.10 -7.71
CA ARG A 44 1.51 -18.08 -7.68
C ARG A 44 0.90 -17.82 -9.07
N TYR A 45 1.64 -18.12 -10.13
CA TYR A 45 1.31 -17.80 -11.53
C TYR A 45 1.11 -19.05 -12.40
N ILE A 46 1.46 -20.25 -11.93
CA ILE A 46 1.35 -21.51 -12.68
C ILE A 46 -0.05 -21.77 -13.25
N LYS A 47 -1.10 -21.29 -12.57
CA LYS A 47 -2.48 -21.34 -13.04
C LYS A 47 -2.71 -20.65 -14.40
N PHE A 48 -1.83 -19.72 -14.77
CA PHE A 48 -1.89 -18.97 -16.03
C PHE A 48 -1.06 -19.61 -17.15
N ARG A 49 -0.27 -20.65 -16.86
CA ARG A 49 0.63 -21.27 -17.84
C ARG A 49 -0.10 -21.68 -19.12
N LYS A 50 -1.19 -22.45 -18.97
CA LYS A 50 -1.96 -22.98 -20.10
C LYS A 50 -2.49 -21.87 -21.02
N ILE A 51 -3.06 -20.80 -20.46
CA ILE A 51 -3.59 -19.68 -21.26
C ILE A 51 -2.46 -18.87 -21.90
N ILE A 52 -1.34 -18.70 -21.20
CA ILE A 52 -0.19 -17.95 -21.72
C ILE A 52 0.50 -18.69 -22.86
N GLU A 53 0.73 -19.99 -22.71
CA GLU A 53 1.33 -20.82 -23.76
C GLU A 53 0.44 -20.93 -25.00
N SER A 54 -0.90 -20.83 -24.86
CA SER A 54 -1.83 -20.90 -25.99
C SER A 54 -2.11 -19.57 -26.68
N ARG A 55 -2.04 -18.43 -25.98
CA ARG A 55 -2.45 -17.11 -26.53
C ARG A 55 -1.31 -16.11 -26.67
N TYR A 56 -0.26 -16.25 -25.87
CA TYR A 56 0.78 -15.23 -25.71
C TYR A 56 2.18 -15.81 -25.91
N THR A 57 2.32 -16.84 -26.72
CA THR A 57 3.58 -17.58 -26.92
C THR A 57 4.71 -16.67 -27.43
N ASN A 58 4.38 -15.66 -28.25
CA ASN A 58 5.32 -14.68 -28.78
C ASN A 58 5.87 -13.70 -27.72
N TYR A 59 5.29 -13.68 -26.52
CA TYR A 59 5.67 -12.79 -25.42
C TYR A 59 6.43 -13.51 -24.28
N LEU A 60 6.73 -14.79 -24.44
CA LEU A 60 7.34 -15.61 -23.39
C LEU A 60 8.68 -15.03 -22.88
N ASP A 61 9.49 -14.47 -23.77
CA ASP A 61 10.86 -14.04 -23.44
C ASP A 61 10.96 -12.53 -23.14
N ILE A 62 9.85 -11.80 -23.14
CA ILE A 62 9.82 -10.40 -22.69
C ILE A 62 9.57 -10.30 -21.19
N GLY A 63 10.01 -9.17 -20.60
CA GLY A 63 9.79 -8.87 -19.19
C GLY A 63 8.31 -8.82 -18.84
N LEU A 64 7.94 -9.35 -17.66
CA LEU A 64 6.55 -9.42 -17.21
C LEU A 64 5.86 -8.04 -17.22
N GLY A 65 6.53 -6.97 -16.79
CA GLY A 65 5.98 -5.62 -16.80
C GLY A 65 5.65 -5.13 -18.21
N ALA A 66 6.58 -5.31 -19.16
CA ALA A 66 6.39 -4.94 -20.56
C ALA A 66 5.24 -5.74 -21.22
N PHE A 67 5.12 -7.02 -20.89
CA PHE A 67 4.02 -7.87 -21.36
C PHE A 67 2.66 -7.33 -20.89
N LEU A 68 2.52 -7.04 -19.59
CA LEU A 68 1.25 -6.52 -19.06
C LEU A 68 0.91 -5.13 -19.62
N ALA A 69 1.92 -4.28 -19.83
CA ALA A 69 1.73 -2.97 -20.47
C ALA A 69 1.19 -3.14 -21.90
N THR A 70 1.80 -4.03 -22.68
CA THR A 70 1.35 -4.33 -24.06
C THR A 70 -0.11 -4.83 -24.08
N LEU A 71 -0.50 -5.68 -23.14
CA LEU A 71 -1.89 -6.13 -23.03
C LEU A 71 -2.84 -4.97 -22.70
N LYS A 72 -2.47 -4.11 -21.75
CA LYS A 72 -3.27 -2.94 -21.38
C LYS A 72 -3.45 -1.98 -22.56
N ASP A 73 -2.38 -1.68 -23.28
CA ASP A 73 -2.40 -0.78 -24.45
C ASP A 73 -3.28 -1.34 -25.58
N ASN A 74 -3.31 -2.67 -25.73
CA ASN A 74 -4.17 -3.36 -26.68
C ASN A 74 -5.61 -3.59 -26.18
N GLY A 75 -5.94 -3.15 -24.96
CA GLY A 75 -7.26 -3.35 -24.36
C GLY A 75 -7.56 -4.79 -23.90
N ASP A 76 -6.57 -5.68 -23.86
CA ASP A 76 -6.75 -7.05 -23.38
C ASP A 76 -6.79 -7.08 -21.85
N VAL A 77 -7.98 -7.29 -21.28
CA VAL A 77 -8.24 -7.27 -19.84
C VAL A 77 -7.50 -8.35 -19.04
N PHE A 78 -6.90 -9.36 -19.67
CA PHE A 78 -6.17 -10.42 -18.99
C PHE A 78 -5.03 -9.90 -18.11
N TYR A 79 -4.45 -8.74 -18.43
CA TYR A 79 -3.37 -8.16 -17.62
C TYR A 79 -3.78 -7.97 -16.14
N LYS A 80 -5.06 -7.70 -15.88
CA LYS A 80 -5.61 -7.50 -14.53
C LYS A 80 -5.56 -8.76 -13.67
N GLU A 81 -5.64 -9.94 -14.28
CA GLU A 81 -5.56 -11.23 -13.57
C GLU A 81 -4.18 -11.45 -12.91
N MET A 82 -3.15 -10.78 -13.44
CA MET A 82 -1.77 -10.86 -12.97
C MET A 82 -1.44 -9.78 -11.93
N LEU A 83 -2.34 -8.82 -11.73
CA LEU A 83 -2.22 -7.73 -10.74
C LEU A 83 -3.10 -8.00 -9.52
N ASN A 84 -2.76 -7.41 -8.38
CA ASN A 84 -3.73 -7.35 -7.29
C ASN A 84 -4.80 -6.28 -7.60
N LYS A 85 -5.93 -6.32 -6.89
CA LYS A 85 -7.08 -5.43 -7.11
C LYS A 85 -6.78 -3.92 -7.06
N ASN A 86 -5.67 -3.54 -6.43
CA ASN A 86 -5.23 -2.15 -6.32
C ASN A 86 -3.97 -1.88 -7.17
N GLY A 87 -3.50 -2.83 -7.99
CA GLY A 87 -2.22 -2.79 -8.67
C GLY A 87 -2.16 -1.86 -9.88
N ASP A 88 -3.31 -1.49 -10.43
CA ASP A 88 -3.46 -0.56 -11.55
C ASP A 88 -4.36 0.62 -11.12
N LYS A 89 -3.73 1.60 -10.46
CA LYS A 89 -4.36 2.80 -9.90
C LYS A 89 -3.45 4.00 -10.17
N VAL A 90 -3.97 5.19 -9.88
CA VAL A 90 -3.17 6.41 -9.83
C VAL A 90 -2.49 6.50 -8.47
N TYR A 91 -1.18 6.71 -8.50
CA TYR A 91 -0.34 6.81 -7.30
C TYR A 91 0.37 8.16 -7.25
N SER A 92 0.85 8.52 -6.07
CA SER A 92 1.75 9.65 -5.84
C SER A 92 2.95 9.20 -5.03
N GLN A 93 3.93 10.09 -4.86
CA GLN A 93 5.01 9.89 -3.89
C GLN A 93 4.86 10.89 -2.76
N PHE A 94 4.89 10.39 -1.52
CA PHE A 94 4.85 11.22 -0.32
C PHE A 94 5.73 10.66 0.80
N PHE A 95 6.07 11.51 1.77
CA PHE A 95 6.93 11.13 2.88
C PHE A 95 6.71 12.02 4.11
N ILE A 96 7.12 11.54 5.27
CA ILE A 96 7.33 12.38 6.46
C ILE A 96 8.80 12.85 6.50
N ALA A 97 9.01 14.16 6.68
CA ALA A 97 10.37 14.74 6.77
C ALA A 97 10.91 14.79 8.20
N ASP A 98 10.04 14.81 9.22
CA ASP A 98 10.41 14.79 10.63
C ASP A 98 11.30 13.57 10.94
N LYS A 99 12.55 13.84 11.34
CA LYS A 99 13.57 12.81 11.58
C LYS A 99 13.37 12.05 12.87
N ILE A 100 12.73 12.66 13.87
CA ILE A 100 12.39 12.00 15.12
C ILE A 100 11.28 11.00 14.82
N ALA A 101 10.18 11.48 14.20
CA ALA A 101 9.08 10.63 13.78
C ALA A 101 9.54 9.46 12.88
N GLN A 102 10.45 9.70 11.93
CA GLN A 102 10.97 8.65 11.06
C GLN A 102 11.67 7.49 11.80
N ARG A 103 12.24 7.76 12.99
CA ARG A 103 12.96 6.80 13.81
C ARG A 103 12.08 6.19 14.91
N SER A 104 11.02 6.88 15.31
CA SER A 104 10.04 6.38 16.28
C SER A 104 9.17 5.26 15.71
N LYS A 105 8.53 4.51 16.62
CA LYS A 105 7.55 3.46 16.35
C LYS A 105 6.29 3.71 17.19
N GLY A 106 5.21 2.97 16.93
CA GLY A 106 3.92 3.19 17.61
C GLY A 106 2.71 3.06 16.70
N ILE A 107 1.67 3.86 16.96
CA ILE A 107 0.44 3.91 16.17
C ILE A 107 0.44 5.13 15.25
N TYR A 108 -0.13 4.99 14.06
CA TYR A 108 -0.37 6.12 13.16
C TYR A 108 -1.79 6.11 12.61
N LEU A 109 -2.26 7.30 12.24
CA LEU A 109 -3.60 7.55 11.72
C LEU A 109 -3.52 8.38 10.45
N TYR A 110 -4.39 8.08 9.50
CA TYR A 110 -4.76 9.00 8.43
C TYR A 110 -6.19 9.47 8.65
N CYS A 111 -6.39 10.78 8.58
CA CYS A 111 -7.69 11.41 8.81
C CYS A 111 -8.07 12.34 7.67
N ILE A 112 -9.37 12.46 7.42
CA ILE A 112 -9.97 13.45 6.52
C ILE A 112 -11.06 14.13 7.31
N GLU A 113 -11.06 15.47 7.36
CA GLU A 113 -12.08 16.25 8.08
C GLU A 113 -12.26 15.75 9.54
N ASP A 114 -11.13 15.44 10.19
CA ASP A 114 -11.01 14.92 11.55
C ASP A 114 -11.64 13.54 11.82
N GLU A 115 -12.10 12.85 10.77
CA GLU A 115 -12.53 11.44 10.83
C GLU A 115 -11.35 10.49 10.58
N VAL A 116 -11.18 9.47 11.44
CA VAL A 116 -10.14 8.45 11.25
C VAL A 116 -10.51 7.54 10.07
N LYS A 117 -9.76 7.66 8.97
CA LYS A 117 -9.96 6.86 7.76
C LYS A 117 -9.14 5.57 7.78
N TYR A 118 -7.92 5.65 8.29
CA TYR A 118 -7.06 4.48 8.48
C TYR A 118 -6.28 4.57 9.78
N LEU A 119 -6.07 3.41 10.40
CA LEU A 119 -5.19 3.23 11.55
C LEU A 119 -4.26 2.05 11.30
N GLY A 120 -2.99 2.21 11.64
CA GLY A 120 -2.07 1.09 11.65
C GLY A 120 -0.95 1.24 12.67
N ARG A 121 -0.17 0.18 12.82
CA ARG A 121 1.01 0.17 13.69
C ARG A 121 2.35 0.11 12.95
N CYS A 122 3.38 0.60 13.63
CA CYS A 122 4.78 0.40 13.30
C CYS A 122 5.50 -0.24 14.49
N ARG A 123 6.23 -1.33 14.25
CA ARG A 123 7.14 -1.94 15.24
C ARG A 123 8.60 -1.60 14.99
N ASP A 124 8.96 -1.37 13.72
CA ASP A 124 10.32 -0.95 13.35
C ASP A 124 10.46 0.58 13.41
N SER A 125 9.92 1.30 12.41
CA SER A 125 9.83 2.75 12.44
C SER A 125 8.75 3.29 11.50
N PHE A 126 8.22 4.48 11.79
CA PHE A 126 7.27 5.16 10.90
C PHE A 126 7.93 5.48 9.55
N GLY A 127 9.21 5.87 9.52
CA GLY A 127 9.91 6.16 8.27
C GLY A 127 9.95 4.97 7.30
N LYS A 128 10.16 3.74 7.79
CA LYS A 128 10.10 2.54 6.95
C LYS A 128 8.68 2.27 6.44
N ARG A 129 7.66 2.39 7.30
CA ARG A 129 6.27 2.11 6.92
C ARG A 129 5.70 3.13 5.95
N ILE A 130 5.92 4.41 6.24
CA ILE A 130 5.37 5.53 5.49
C ILE A 130 6.25 5.77 4.28
N ASN A 131 7.49 6.23 4.43
CA ASN A 131 8.30 6.69 3.29
C ASN A 131 8.68 5.55 2.31
N GLN A 132 9.01 4.36 2.82
CA GLN A 132 9.42 3.22 1.98
C GLN A 132 8.26 2.28 1.64
N GLY A 133 7.16 2.35 2.38
CA GLY A 133 6.00 1.47 2.21
C GLY A 133 4.88 2.14 1.43
N TYR A 134 4.10 2.99 2.10
CA TYR A 134 2.91 3.61 1.50
C TYR A 134 3.23 4.81 0.63
N GLY A 135 4.27 5.55 0.98
CA GLY A 135 4.71 6.78 0.34
C GLY A 135 5.38 6.57 -1.02
N LYS A 136 5.72 5.33 -1.37
CA LYS A 136 6.30 4.98 -2.67
C LYS A 136 5.88 3.59 -3.10
N ILE A 137 5.20 3.50 -4.23
CA ILE A 137 4.82 2.21 -4.82
C ILE A 137 5.94 1.71 -5.72
N HIS A 138 6.38 0.48 -5.44
CA HIS A 138 7.32 -0.24 -6.29
C HIS A 138 6.56 -1.20 -7.23
N PRO A 139 7.09 -1.51 -8.41
CA PRO A 139 6.41 -2.38 -9.39
C PRO A 139 5.97 -3.72 -8.81
N LYS A 140 6.79 -4.34 -7.95
CA LYS A 140 6.46 -5.60 -7.26
C LYS A 140 5.20 -5.49 -6.40
N ASN A 141 4.86 -4.32 -5.86
CA ASN A 141 3.68 -4.16 -5.02
C ASN A 141 2.38 -4.37 -5.80
N CYS A 142 2.37 -4.10 -7.11
CA CYS A 142 1.18 -4.11 -7.95
C CYS A 142 0.69 -5.51 -8.35
N TYR A 143 1.53 -6.54 -8.20
CA TYR A 143 1.23 -7.90 -8.66
C TYR A 143 0.38 -8.71 -7.66
N ILE A 144 -0.18 -9.84 -8.09
CA ILE A 144 -1.03 -10.72 -7.24
C ILE A 144 -0.32 -11.23 -5.98
N ASP A 145 1.01 -11.35 -6.02
CA ASP A 145 1.87 -11.74 -4.89
C ASP A 145 2.57 -10.54 -4.24
N GLY A 146 2.13 -9.33 -4.59
CA GLY A 146 2.60 -8.06 -4.05
C GLY A 146 1.91 -7.63 -2.75
N GLN A 147 2.13 -6.37 -2.38
CA GLN A 147 1.57 -5.77 -1.16
C GLN A 147 0.41 -4.85 -1.53
N SER A 148 -0.78 -5.44 -1.68
CA SER A 148 -1.98 -4.72 -2.11
C SER A 148 -2.36 -3.56 -1.18
N THR A 149 -2.10 -3.67 0.13
CA THR A 149 -2.34 -2.59 1.11
C THR A 149 -1.52 -1.34 0.80
N ASN A 150 -0.28 -1.48 0.33
CA ASN A 150 0.52 -0.31 -0.03
C ASN A 150 -0.12 0.42 -1.20
N CYS A 151 -0.47 -0.32 -2.27
CA CYS A 151 -1.12 0.26 -3.44
C CYS A 151 -2.45 0.92 -3.05
N HIS A 152 -3.24 0.27 -2.19
CA HIS A 152 -4.51 0.78 -1.72
C HIS A 152 -4.39 2.11 -0.98
N LEU A 153 -3.52 2.17 0.03
CA LEU A 153 -3.36 3.37 0.84
C LEU A 153 -2.71 4.50 0.05
N ASN A 154 -1.71 4.19 -0.77
CA ASN A 154 -1.10 5.22 -1.62
C ASN A 154 -2.14 5.85 -2.53
N ASN A 155 -2.96 5.05 -3.23
CA ASN A 155 -4.01 5.57 -4.10
C ASN A 155 -5.02 6.43 -3.33
N LEU A 156 -5.53 5.96 -2.18
CA LEU A 156 -6.49 6.73 -1.37
C LEU A 156 -5.91 8.05 -0.83
N ILE A 157 -4.64 8.05 -0.41
CA ILE A 157 -3.95 9.27 0.03
C ILE A 157 -3.73 10.21 -1.16
N SER A 158 -3.40 9.66 -2.34
CA SER A 158 -3.19 10.42 -3.57
C SER A 158 -4.47 11.11 -4.07
N GLU A 159 -5.64 10.51 -3.83
CA GLU A 159 -6.94 11.10 -4.15
C GLU A 159 -7.36 12.20 -3.17
N ASN A 160 -6.71 12.28 -2.00
CA ASN A 160 -7.11 13.15 -0.89
C ASN A 160 -5.98 14.07 -0.40
N GLN A 161 -4.97 14.35 -1.24
CA GLN A 161 -3.72 15.04 -0.82
C GLN A 161 -3.97 16.37 -0.10
N GLU A 162 -4.99 17.12 -0.52
CA GLU A 162 -5.31 18.44 0.05
C GLU A 162 -6.02 18.37 1.41
N LYS A 163 -6.66 17.24 1.72
CA LYS A 163 -7.50 17.06 2.91
C LYS A 163 -6.90 16.10 3.95
N ILE A 164 -5.95 15.27 3.52
CA ILE A 164 -5.39 14.21 4.33
C ILE A 164 -4.50 14.79 5.44
N LYS A 165 -4.76 14.39 6.67
CA LYS A 165 -3.90 14.66 7.82
C LYS A 165 -3.31 13.36 8.33
N PHE A 166 -2.06 13.42 8.80
CA PHE A 166 -1.35 12.27 9.33
C PHE A 166 -0.95 12.51 10.78
N TYR A 167 -1.22 11.53 11.63
CA TYR A 167 -0.95 11.63 13.05
C TYR A 167 -0.19 10.41 13.55
N ILE A 168 0.65 10.59 14.57
CA ILE A 168 1.36 9.51 15.24
C ILE A 168 1.18 9.56 16.76
N LEU A 169 1.21 8.39 17.37
CA LEU A 169 1.39 8.18 18.80
C LEU A 169 2.61 7.29 18.98
N GLU A 170 3.67 7.87 19.52
CA GLU A 170 4.95 7.19 19.74
C GLU A 170 4.83 6.26 20.96
N LEU A 171 5.26 5.01 20.80
CA LEU A 171 5.21 3.98 21.84
C LEU A 171 6.44 3.09 21.73
N GLU A 172 7.00 2.67 22.86
CA GLU A 172 8.19 1.82 22.87
C GLU A 172 7.89 0.33 23.03
N ASN A 173 6.80 -0.01 23.71
CA ASN A 173 6.45 -1.40 24.02
C ASN A 173 5.65 -2.05 22.88
N GLU A 174 6.19 -3.11 22.28
CA GLU A 174 5.53 -3.79 21.15
C GLU A 174 4.19 -4.42 21.50
N PHE A 175 4.05 -5.00 22.70
CA PHE A 175 2.79 -5.59 23.13
C PHE A 175 1.71 -4.51 23.26
N GLN A 176 2.04 -3.37 23.87
CA GLN A 176 1.14 -2.22 23.96
C GLN A 176 0.73 -1.71 22.58
N ILE A 177 1.65 -1.63 21.62
CA ILE A 177 1.36 -1.22 20.24
C ILE A 177 0.35 -2.18 19.59
N ILE A 178 0.55 -3.48 19.75
CA ILE A 178 -0.31 -4.51 19.15
C ILE A 178 -1.71 -4.45 19.73
N GLU A 179 -1.84 -4.41 21.05
CA GLU A 179 -3.14 -4.40 21.72
C GLU A 179 -3.87 -3.07 21.49
N LEU A 180 -3.16 -1.94 21.53
CA LEU A 180 -3.77 -0.65 21.27
C LEU A 180 -4.29 -0.52 19.84
N GLU A 181 -3.55 -1.01 18.84
CA GLU A 181 -4.02 -1.05 17.45
C GLU A 181 -5.35 -1.80 17.35
N LYS A 182 -5.45 -2.98 17.98
CA LYS A 182 -6.68 -3.79 17.98
C LYS A 182 -7.84 -3.04 18.64
N SER A 183 -7.63 -2.48 19.83
CA SER A 183 -8.67 -1.76 20.56
C SER A 183 -9.16 -0.53 19.79
N LEU A 184 -8.25 0.22 19.16
CA LEU A 184 -8.62 1.39 18.36
C LEU A 184 -9.35 0.99 17.07
N ILE A 185 -8.90 -0.03 16.34
CA ILE A 185 -9.62 -0.50 15.13
C ILE A 185 -11.01 -1.01 15.50
N LYS A 186 -11.14 -1.77 16.60
CA LYS A 186 -12.44 -2.27 17.07
C LYS A 186 -13.40 -1.15 17.43
N LYS A 187 -12.90 -0.09 18.09
CA LYS A 187 -13.71 1.04 18.53
C LYS A 187 -14.10 1.99 17.38
N TYR A 188 -13.15 2.35 16.53
CA TYR A 188 -13.33 3.40 15.51
C TYR A 188 -13.71 2.86 14.13
N GLN A 189 -13.55 1.54 13.89
CA GLN A 189 -13.87 0.85 12.65
C GLN A 189 -13.48 1.59 11.35
N PRO A 190 -12.24 2.09 11.21
CA PRO A 190 -11.88 3.00 10.12
C PRO A 190 -12.20 2.39 8.75
N GLU A 191 -12.73 3.21 7.85
CA GLU A 191 -13.24 2.75 6.55
C GLU A 191 -12.18 2.01 5.72
N TRP A 192 -10.94 2.49 5.75
CA TRP A 192 -9.84 1.96 4.93
C TRP A 192 -9.15 0.73 5.56
N ASN A 193 -9.48 0.37 6.81
CA ASN A 193 -9.01 -0.86 7.46
C ASN A 193 -9.79 -2.10 6.97
N LYS A 194 -9.71 -2.40 5.66
CA LYS A 194 -10.52 -3.46 5.02
C LYS A 194 -10.10 -4.89 5.37
N SER A 195 -8.86 -5.11 5.80
CA SER A 195 -8.31 -6.45 6.09
C SER A 195 -8.41 -6.89 7.55
N LEU A 196 -8.91 -6.02 8.45
CA LEU A 196 -9.00 -6.28 9.89
C LEU A 196 -10.45 -6.18 10.42
N LYS A 197 -11.43 -6.08 9.52
CA LYS A 197 -12.85 -5.93 9.88
C LYS A 197 -13.55 -7.23 10.29
N ILE A 198 -12.86 -8.37 10.30
CA ILE A 198 -13.47 -9.65 10.68
C ILE A 198 -12.43 -10.50 11.42
N GLY A 199 -12.74 -10.81 12.67
CA GLY A 199 -12.01 -11.61 13.64
C GLY A 199 -12.71 -11.49 14.98
#